data_AF-A0AAP0LGS1-F1
#
_entry.id   AF-A0AAP0LGS1-F1
#
_cell.length_a   1.000
_cell.length_b   1.000
_cell.length_c   1.000
_cell.angle_alpha   90.00
_cell.angle_beta   90.00
_cell.angle_gamma   90.00
#
_symmetry.space_group_name_H-M   'P 1'
#
loop_
_entity.id
_entity.type
_entity.pdbx_description
1 polymer ?
#
loop_
_entity_poly.entity_id
_entity_poly.type
_entity_poly.pdbx_seq_one_letter_code
_entity_poly.pdbx_strand_id
1 'polypeptide(L)'
;MASSSSSPRNSNKYDVFLSFRGEDTRDNFTSHLYSALCQNNIETFIDNDLKRGDEISQSLLDTIEASTISIIIFSERYASSGWCLDELLKILECKHDYGQIVIPVFYRVDPSHVRKQTGNFGDFFSKLEERFPEKMQRWRNALTEAANLSGFDSHVIRGGHLDASYTELTHKAIKYAQGVPLALKVLGRHLCGRSKEEWESAMRKLEIIPHVEIQEVLKISYDSLDDSQKNVFLDIACFLEGEHRDVVISFFDASGFEAKIELSVLEGKSLITCLDNQIRMHDLLRDMGREIVRKESIDHPGKRSRLWYHKDICEVLKKNKNRINSA
;
A
#
# COMPACT_ATOMS: atom_id res chain seq x y z
N MET A 1 32.27 50.72 -22.78
CA MET A 1 31.45 49.49 -22.72
C MET A 1 31.79 48.77 -21.44
N ALA A 2 30.95 48.90 -20.41
CA ALA A 2 31.08 48.15 -19.18
C ALA A 2 30.00 47.07 -19.20
N SER A 3 30.43 45.82 -19.37
CA SER A 3 29.59 44.64 -19.30
C SER A 3 29.12 44.47 -17.86
N SER A 4 27.84 44.69 -17.60
CA SER A 4 27.22 44.32 -16.33
C SER A 4 27.02 42.82 -16.33
N SER A 5 27.91 42.10 -15.64
CA SER A 5 27.76 40.68 -15.35
C SER A 5 26.49 40.45 -14.54
N SER A 6 25.53 39.72 -15.11
CA SER A 6 24.41 39.16 -14.37
C SER A 6 24.94 38.11 -13.40
N SER A 7 24.89 38.40 -12.10
CA SER A 7 25.13 37.40 -11.05
C SER A 7 24.14 36.23 -11.22
N PRO A 8 24.55 34.97 -10.99
CA PRO A 8 23.59 33.85 -10.99
C PRO A 8 22.62 34.08 -9.83
N ARG A 9 21.31 34.16 -10.12
CA ARG A 9 20.29 34.20 -9.08
C ARG A 9 20.34 32.88 -8.30
N ASN A 10 20.52 33.02 -6.99
CA ASN A 10 20.39 32.09 -5.86
C ASN A 10 20.18 30.60 -6.15
N SER A 11 20.95 29.76 -5.46
CA SER A 11 20.67 28.34 -5.26
C SER A 11 19.24 28.16 -4.75
N ASN A 12 18.37 27.50 -5.52
CA ASN A 12 17.02 27.12 -5.08
C ASN A 12 17.12 26.40 -3.73
N LYS A 13 16.39 26.89 -2.73
CA LYS A 13 16.36 26.28 -1.37
C LYS A 13 15.41 25.09 -1.30
N TYR A 14 14.49 24.98 -2.25
CA TYR A 14 13.52 23.89 -2.34
C TYR A 14 13.29 23.54 -3.81
N ASP A 15 13.15 22.26 -4.10
CA ASP A 15 12.73 21.74 -5.39
C ASP A 15 11.22 21.91 -5.59
N VAL A 16 10.44 21.65 -4.53
CA VAL A 16 8.98 21.58 -4.57
C VAL A 16 8.34 22.44 -3.50
N PHE A 17 7.33 23.23 -3.88
CA PHE A 17 6.39 23.89 -2.99
C PHE A 17 5.03 23.16 -2.99
N LEU A 18 4.51 22.80 -1.82
CA LEU A 18 3.19 22.19 -1.67
C LEU A 18 2.16 23.20 -1.14
N SER A 19 1.17 23.53 -1.99
CA SER A 19 0.01 24.37 -1.68
C SER A 19 -1.21 23.50 -1.41
N PHE A 20 -1.81 23.57 -0.23
CA PHE A 20 -2.93 22.68 0.15
C PHE A 20 -3.76 23.27 1.29
N ARG A 21 -4.94 22.71 1.52
CA ARG A 21 -5.76 23.05 2.68
C ARG A 21 -5.38 22.16 3.87
N GLY A 22 -4.81 22.75 4.91
CA GLY A 22 -4.35 22.01 6.09
C GLY A 22 -5.43 21.15 6.75
N GLU A 23 -6.65 21.65 6.85
CA GLU A 23 -7.79 20.94 7.44
C GLU A 23 -8.24 19.69 6.66
N ASP A 24 -7.93 19.62 5.37
CA ASP A 24 -8.42 18.54 4.51
C ASP A 24 -7.37 17.44 4.35
N THR A 25 -6.10 17.81 4.12
CA THR A 25 -5.11 16.85 3.62
C THR A 25 -3.81 16.76 4.41
N ARG A 26 -3.60 17.60 5.45
CA ARG A 26 -2.32 17.67 6.19
C ARG A 26 -1.88 16.30 6.69
N ASP A 27 -2.68 15.66 7.53
CA ASP A 27 -2.32 14.42 8.23
C ASP A 27 -2.63 13.15 7.40
N ASN A 28 -2.90 13.32 6.11
CA ASN A 28 -3.17 12.21 5.19
C ASN A 28 -2.34 12.33 3.91
N PHE A 29 -2.97 12.55 2.75
CA PHE A 29 -2.36 12.65 1.43
C PHE A 29 -1.15 13.58 1.39
N THR A 30 -1.23 14.79 1.96
CA THR A 30 -0.10 15.73 1.93
C THR A 30 1.09 15.22 2.74
N SER A 31 0.88 14.68 3.96
CA SER A 31 1.98 14.10 4.76
C SER A 31 2.69 12.95 4.06
N HIS A 32 1.94 12.09 3.36
CA HIS A 32 2.51 10.98 2.60
C HIS A 32 3.24 11.44 1.35
N LEU A 33 2.67 12.39 0.60
CA LEU A 33 3.33 12.97 -0.57
C LEU A 33 4.65 13.65 -0.17
N TYR A 34 4.62 14.46 0.89
CA TYR A 34 5.82 15.08 1.44
C TYR A 34 6.88 14.05 1.86
N SER A 35 6.47 13.04 2.65
CA SER A 35 7.38 11.99 3.11
C SER A 35 8.02 11.26 1.93
N ALA A 36 7.25 10.96 0.88
CA ALA A 36 7.75 10.31 -0.33
C ALA A 36 8.73 11.19 -1.10
N LEU A 37 8.45 12.49 -1.25
CA LEU A 37 9.37 13.43 -1.90
C LEU A 37 10.70 13.52 -1.13
N CYS A 38 10.65 13.69 0.19
CA CYS A 38 11.84 13.75 1.03
C CYS A 38 12.64 12.43 1.03
N GLN A 39 11.97 11.27 1.05
CA GLN A 39 12.63 9.96 0.93
C GLN A 39 13.37 9.78 -0.40
N ASN A 40 13.01 10.55 -1.43
CA ASN A 40 13.68 10.55 -2.73
C ASN A 40 14.66 11.73 -2.89
N ASN A 41 15.08 12.37 -1.79
CA ASN A 41 15.98 13.52 -1.77
C ASN A 41 15.48 14.72 -2.59
N ILE A 42 14.16 14.95 -2.62
CA ILE A 42 13.55 16.14 -3.22
C ILE A 42 13.25 17.12 -2.09
N GLU A 43 13.97 18.25 -2.07
CA GLU A 43 13.81 19.26 -1.03
C GLU A 43 12.44 19.93 -1.18
N THR A 44 11.55 19.68 -0.22
CA THR A 44 10.14 20.09 -0.33
C THR A 44 9.79 21.04 0.80
N PHE A 45 9.08 22.12 0.47
CA PHE A 45 8.45 23.02 1.43
C PHE A 45 6.95 22.72 1.54
N ILE A 46 6.45 22.62 2.78
CA ILE A 46 5.03 22.50 3.08
C ILE A 46 4.58 23.82 3.70
N ASP A 47 3.55 24.46 3.14
CA ASP A 47 2.86 25.49 3.90
C ASP A 47 2.02 24.88 5.02
N ASN A 48 2.49 25.01 6.26
CA ASN A 48 1.90 24.32 7.39
C ASN A 48 0.64 24.99 7.96
N ASP A 49 0.09 26.05 7.36
CA ASP A 49 -1.20 26.67 7.70
C ASP A 49 -1.36 26.94 9.23
N LEU A 50 -0.25 27.07 9.97
CA LEU A 50 -0.25 27.16 11.44
C LEU A 50 -0.37 28.62 11.87
N LYS A 51 -1.62 29.03 12.12
CA LYS A 51 -2.07 30.28 12.78
C LYS A 51 -1.24 31.52 12.38
N ARG A 52 -1.53 32.12 11.22
CA ARG A 52 -1.07 33.46 10.84
C ARG A 52 -2.24 34.28 10.29
N GLY A 53 -2.14 35.61 10.40
CA GLY A 53 -3.20 36.57 10.07
C GLY A 53 -3.58 36.59 8.59
N ASP A 54 -4.40 37.58 8.20
CA ASP A 54 -5.05 37.62 6.88
C ASP A 54 -4.09 37.86 5.67
N GLU A 55 -2.76 37.98 5.87
CA GLU A 55 -1.77 38.30 4.83
C GLU A 55 -0.57 37.33 4.76
N ILE A 56 -0.20 36.93 3.53
CA ILE A 56 0.95 36.06 3.24
C ILE A 56 2.26 36.73 3.68
N SER A 57 3.07 36.01 4.48
CA SER A 57 4.39 36.51 4.89
C SER A 57 5.36 36.60 3.71
N GLN A 58 6.22 37.63 3.67
CA GLN A 58 7.24 37.79 2.63
C GLN A 58 8.13 36.55 2.47
N SER A 59 8.48 35.88 3.57
CA SER A 59 9.26 34.64 3.54
C SER A 59 8.59 33.49 2.77
N LEU A 60 7.25 33.46 2.75
CA LEU A 60 6.49 32.47 2.01
C LEU A 60 6.46 32.81 0.51
N LEU A 61 6.29 34.10 0.16
CA LEU A 61 6.37 34.57 -1.23
C LEU A 61 7.75 34.26 -1.84
N ASP A 62 8.82 34.55 -1.09
CA ASP A 62 10.20 34.27 -1.52
C ASP A 62 10.43 32.76 -1.70
N THR A 63 9.78 31.93 -0.89
CA THR A 63 9.87 30.46 -0.98
C THR A 63 9.13 29.93 -2.21
N ILE A 64 7.94 30.45 -2.50
CA ILE A 64 7.20 30.11 -3.73
C ILE A 64 8.02 30.49 -4.95
N GLU A 65 8.61 31.69 -4.96
CA GLU A 65 9.44 32.18 -6.07
C GLU A 65 10.73 31.38 -6.26
N ALA A 66 11.35 30.93 -5.18
CA ALA A 66 12.58 30.12 -5.23
C ALA A 66 12.36 28.63 -5.53
N SER A 67 11.10 28.16 -5.59
CA SER A 67 10.79 26.74 -5.85
C SER A 67 10.77 26.43 -7.35
N THR A 68 11.23 25.24 -7.74
CA THR A 68 11.23 24.85 -9.18
C THR A 68 9.85 24.37 -9.63
N ILE A 69 9.15 23.65 -8.74
CA ILE A 69 7.85 23.05 -8.98
C ILE A 69 6.89 23.47 -7.87
N SER A 70 5.70 23.89 -8.24
CA SER A 70 4.58 24.10 -7.31
C SER A 70 3.51 23.04 -7.56
N ILE A 71 3.20 22.25 -6.53
CA ILE A 71 2.11 21.28 -6.56
C ILE A 71 0.94 21.85 -5.77
N ILE A 72 -0.21 21.98 -6.44
CA ILE A 72 -1.43 22.51 -5.84
C ILE A 72 -2.39 21.36 -5.57
N ILE A 73 -2.72 21.12 -4.31
CA ILE A 73 -3.62 20.05 -3.88
C ILE A 73 -5.01 20.64 -3.66
N PHE A 74 -5.80 20.74 -4.73
CA PHE A 74 -7.20 21.13 -4.66
C PHE A 74 -7.99 20.06 -3.90
N SER A 75 -8.62 20.47 -2.81
CA SER A 75 -9.49 19.68 -1.94
C SER A 75 -10.82 20.40 -1.76
N GLU A 76 -11.81 19.73 -1.16
CA GLU A 76 -13.18 20.25 -1.03
C GLU A 76 -13.24 21.66 -0.42
N ARG A 77 -12.44 21.93 0.63
CA ARG A 77 -12.41 23.22 1.33
C ARG A 77 -11.21 24.09 0.96
N TYR A 78 -10.49 23.78 -0.12
CA TYR A 78 -9.37 24.64 -0.57
C TYR A 78 -9.82 26.09 -0.78
N ALA A 79 -10.93 26.30 -1.47
CA ALA A 79 -11.48 27.63 -1.74
C ALA A 79 -12.24 28.25 -0.55
N SER A 80 -12.19 27.65 0.64
CA SER A 80 -12.66 28.31 1.88
C SER A 80 -11.59 29.21 2.51
N SER A 81 -10.35 29.14 2.01
CA SER A 81 -9.19 29.85 2.56
C SER A 81 -8.72 30.94 1.59
N GLY A 82 -8.86 32.20 1.99
CA GLY A 82 -8.28 33.33 1.25
C GLY A 82 -6.75 33.20 1.10
N TRP A 83 -6.09 32.59 2.10
CA TRP A 83 -4.65 32.31 2.06
C TRP A 83 -4.29 31.35 0.93
N CYS A 84 -4.95 30.19 0.83
CA CYS A 84 -4.69 29.21 -0.23
C CYS A 84 -4.94 29.80 -1.64
N LEU A 85 -5.82 30.79 -1.76
CA LEU A 85 -6.12 31.48 -3.01
C LEU A 85 -5.10 32.58 -3.34
N ASP A 86 -4.56 33.28 -2.33
CA ASP A 86 -3.45 34.22 -2.52
C ASP A 86 -2.13 33.47 -2.85
N GLU A 87 -1.90 32.29 -2.27
CA GLU A 87 -0.80 31.41 -2.66
C GLU A 87 -0.92 30.97 -4.12
N LEU A 88 -2.13 30.57 -4.52
CA LEU A 88 -2.43 30.20 -5.90
C LEU A 88 -2.12 31.34 -6.88
N LEU A 89 -2.46 32.58 -6.52
CA LEU A 89 -2.12 33.76 -7.33
C LEU A 89 -0.61 33.91 -7.49
N LYS A 90 0.15 33.80 -6.39
CA LYS A 90 1.62 33.92 -6.46
C LYS A 90 2.25 32.77 -7.25
N ILE A 91 1.74 31.55 -7.14
CA ILE A 91 2.21 30.39 -7.92
C ILE A 91 2.02 30.64 -9.42
N LEU A 92 0.86 31.15 -9.83
CA LEU A 92 0.59 31.45 -11.24
C LEU A 92 1.43 32.64 -11.74
N GLU A 93 1.65 33.65 -10.91
CA GLU A 93 2.61 34.73 -11.20
C GLU A 93 4.01 34.14 -11.47
N CYS A 94 4.53 33.28 -10.58
CA CYS A 94 5.84 32.64 -10.77
C CYS A 94 5.88 31.72 -12.00
N LYS A 95 4.77 31.07 -12.34
CA LYS A 95 4.65 30.30 -13.57
C LYS A 95 4.84 31.18 -14.81
N HIS A 96 4.22 32.36 -14.84
CA HIS A 96 4.30 33.28 -15.97
C HIS A 96 5.66 33.98 -16.06
N ASP A 97 6.15 34.48 -14.94
CA ASP A 97 7.29 35.38 -14.91
C ASP A 97 8.63 34.63 -14.84
N TYR A 98 8.63 33.44 -14.24
CA TYR A 98 9.85 32.65 -13.99
C TYR A 98 9.82 31.25 -14.59
N GLY A 99 8.72 30.86 -15.26
CA GLY A 99 8.60 29.56 -15.91
C GLY A 99 8.48 28.39 -14.93
N GLN A 100 8.06 28.65 -13.68
CA GLN A 100 7.84 27.60 -12.68
C GLN A 100 6.86 26.53 -13.19
N ILE A 101 7.17 25.25 -12.93
CA ILE A 101 6.28 24.15 -13.28
C ILE A 101 5.16 24.10 -12.24
N VAL A 102 3.91 24.05 -12.70
CA VAL A 102 2.73 23.98 -11.82
C VAL A 102 1.95 22.72 -12.13
N ILE A 103 1.72 21.90 -11.09
CA ILE A 103 1.03 20.62 -11.19
C ILE A 103 -0.20 20.63 -10.28
N PRO A 104 -1.42 20.70 -10.81
CA PRO A 104 -2.62 20.56 -10.01
C PRO A 104 -2.89 19.08 -9.67
N VAL A 105 -3.29 18.83 -8.44
CA VAL A 105 -3.79 17.55 -7.92
C VAL A 105 -5.20 17.79 -7.40
N PHE A 106 -6.19 17.14 -8.00
CA PHE A 106 -7.59 17.22 -7.61
C PHE A 106 -7.89 16.08 -6.62
N TYR A 107 -7.73 16.36 -5.34
CA TYR A 107 -7.95 15.42 -4.24
C TYR A 107 -9.40 15.42 -3.78
N ARG A 108 -10.14 14.37 -4.15
CA ARG A 108 -11.56 14.16 -3.88
C ARG A 108 -12.46 15.34 -4.29
N VAL A 109 -12.08 16.03 -5.36
CA VAL A 109 -12.83 17.12 -5.96
C VAL A 109 -12.82 16.96 -7.46
N ASP A 110 -13.97 17.17 -8.11
CA ASP A 110 -14.07 17.15 -9.57
C ASP A 110 -13.32 18.38 -10.14
N PRO A 111 -12.39 18.22 -11.09
CA PRO A 111 -11.68 19.33 -11.72
C PRO A 111 -12.61 20.40 -12.31
N SER A 112 -13.79 20.02 -12.80
CA SER A 112 -14.79 20.95 -13.33
C SER A 112 -15.41 21.83 -12.24
N HIS A 113 -15.54 21.33 -11.01
CA HIS A 113 -15.99 22.13 -9.86
C HIS A 113 -14.96 23.18 -9.48
N VAL A 114 -13.67 22.84 -9.53
CA VAL A 114 -12.60 23.84 -9.32
C VAL A 114 -12.59 24.87 -10.46
N ARG A 115 -12.68 24.39 -11.71
CA ARG A 115 -12.61 25.23 -12.91
C ARG A 115 -13.77 26.20 -13.07
N LYS A 116 -14.99 25.77 -12.72
CA LYS A 116 -16.21 26.57 -12.87
C LYS A 116 -16.68 27.18 -11.54
N GLN A 117 -16.01 26.83 -10.45
CA GLN A 117 -16.36 27.20 -9.08
C GLN A 117 -17.84 26.84 -8.77
N THR A 118 -18.19 25.57 -9.01
CA THR A 118 -19.54 25.01 -8.80
C THR A 118 -19.52 23.86 -7.77
N GLY A 119 -20.70 23.37 -7.38
CA GLY A 119 -20.83 22.32 -6.36
C GLY A 119 -20.32 22.78 -4.98
N ASN A 120 -19.99 21.83 -4.10
CA ASN A 120 -19.50 22.14 -2.75
C ASN A 120 -18.27 23.09 -2.76
N PHE A 121 -17.38 22.92 -3.74
CA PHE A 121 -16.21 23.80 -3.89
C PHE A 121 -16.63 25.26 -4.15
N GLY A 122 -17.62 25.46 -5.02
CA GLY A 122 -18.23 26.76 -5.30
C GLY A 122 -18.96 27.35 -4.09
N ASP A 123 -19.62 26.52 -3.29
CA ASP A 123 -20.31 26.97 -2.07
C ASP A 123 -19.32 27.48 -1.01
N PHE A 124 -18.16 26.81 -0.86
CA PHE A 124 -17.09 27.32 -0.01
C PHE A 124 -16.46 28.59 -0.56
N PHE A 125 -16.26 28.67 -1.87
CA PHE A 125 -15.71 29.86 -2.53
C PHE A 125 -16.62 31.08 -2.40
N SER A 126 -17.92 30.92 -2.58
CA SER A 126 -18.89 32.04 -2.56
C SER A 126 -18.97 32.71 -1.18
N LYS A 127 -18.70 31.97 -0.10
CA LYS A 127 -18.65 32.53 1.27
C LYS A 127 -17.53 33.56 1.45
N LEU A 128 -16.51 33.56 0.59
CA LEU A 128 -15.43 34.56 0.65
C LEU A 128 -15.85 35.92 0.07
N GLU A 129 -16.93 35.99 -0.71
CA GLU A 129 -17.38 37.23 -1.34
C GLU A 129 -17.77 38.31 -0.32
N GLU A 130 -18.37 37.91 0.80
CA GLU A 130 -18.70 38.85 1.89
C GLU A 130 -17.46 39.47 2.53
N ARG A 131 -16.33 38.76 2.51
CA ARG A 131 -15.11 39.14 3.24
C ARG A 131 -14.06 39.80 2.34
N PHE A 132 -14.00 39.42 1.06
CA PHE A 132 -12.97 39.86 0.11
C PHE A 132 -13.54 40.11 -1.31
N PRO A 133 -14.59 40.94 -1.47
CA PRO A 133 -15.26 41.14 -2.76
C PRO A 133 -14.31 41.61 -3.88
N GLU A 134 -13.29 42.41 -3.53
CA GLU A 134 -12.31 42.95 -4.47
C GLU A 134 -11.32 41.90 -5.03
N LYS A 135 -11.11 40.79 -4.32
CA LYS A 135 -10.20 39.71 -4.75
C LYS A 135 -10.91 38.61 -5.54
N MET A 136 -12.24 38.50 -5.42
CA MET A 136 -13.02 37.39 -5.98
C MET A 136 -12.76 37.15 -7.46
N GLN A 137 -12.68 38.21 -8.28
CA GLN A 137 -12.45 38.04 -9.71
C GLN A 137 -11.04 37.48 -10.02
N ARG A 138 -10.01 37.90 -9.28
CA ARG A 138 -8.65 37.41 -9.46
C ARG A 138 -8.54 35.95 -9.06
N TRP A 139 -9.11 35.58 -7.91
CA TRP A 139 -9.16 34.18 -7.46
C TRP A 139 -9.94 33.28 -8.41
N ARG A 140 -11.07 33.78 -8.95
CA ARG A 140 -11.85 33.04 -9.95
C ARG A 140 -11.03 32.73 -11.20
N ASN A 141 -10.29 33.71 -11.70
CA ASN A 141 -9.43 33.52 -12.87
C ASN A 141 -8.31 32.52 -12.56
N ALA A 142 -7.68 32.64 -11.39
CA ALA A 142 -6.59 31.76 -10.96
C ALA A 142 -7.04 30.29 -10.81
N LEU A 143 -8.18 30.05 -10.17
CA LEU A 143 -8.78 28.71 -10.05
C LEU A 143 -9.10 28.11 -11.42
N THR A 144 -9.67 28.92 -12.31
CA THR A 144 -9.98 28.50 -13.68
C THR A 144 -8.73 28.12 -14.45
N GLU A 145 -7.69 28.95 -14.39
CA GLU A 145 -6.42 28.72 -15.06
C GLU A 145 -5.72 27.47 -14.54
N ALA A 146 -5.52 27.38 -13.22
CA ALA A 146 -4.86 26.24 -12.60
C ALA A 146 -5.61 24.92 -12.87
N ALA A 147 -6.94 24.92 -12.86
CA ALA A 147 -7.75 23.74 -13.18
C ALA A 147 -7.77 23.37 -14.68
N ASN A 148 -7.21 24.20 -15.55
CA ASN A 148 -6.99 23.90 -16.97
C ASN A 148 -5.58 23.35 -17.25
N LEU A 149 -4.66 23.41 -16.27
CA LEU A 149 -3.34 22.78 -16.40
C LEU A 149 -3.46 21.25 -16.34
N SER A 150 -2.54 20.56 -17.03
CA SER A 150 -2.45 19.10 -16.94
C SER A 150 -2.01 18.68 -15.54
N GLY A 151 -2.76 17.78 -14.91
CA GLY A 151 -2.52 17.34 -13.55
C GLY A 151 -3.14 15.99 -13.24
N PHE A 152 -3.30 15.70 -11.94
CA PHE A 152 -3.76 14.40 -11.45
C PHE A 152 -5.13 14.54 -10.78
N ASP A 153 -6.11 13.76 -11.23
CA ASP A 153 -7.39 13.64 -10.54
C ASP A 153 -7.40 12.36 -9.71
N SER A 154 -7.57 12.49 -8.40
CA SER A 154 -7.61 11.34 -7.48
C SER A 154 -8.78 10.39 -7.72
N HIS A 155 -9.84 10.84 -8.41
CA HIS A 155 -10.94 9.99 -8.89
C HIS A 155 -10.56 9.23 -10.18
N VAL A 156 -9.57 9.71 -10.94
CA VAL A 156 -9.14 9.18 -12.25
C VAL A 156 -7.77 8.51 -12.21
N ILE A 157 -7.04 8.57 -11.08
CA ILE A 157 -6.09 7.50 -10.74
C ILE A 157 -6.85 6.20 -10.96
N ARG A 158 -6.28 5.21 -11.66
CA ARG A 158 -6.88 3.90 -11.99
C ARG A 158 -7.26 3.09 -10.72
N GLY A 159 -8.10 3.63 -9.87
CA GLY A 159 -8.92 2.99 -8.87
C GLY A 159 -10.30 2.99 -9.47
N GLY A 160 -10.62 1.91 -10.18
CA GLY A 160 -12.01 1.62 -10.46
C GLY A 160 -12.77 1.72 -9.13
N HIS A 161 -13.92 2.38 -9.17
CA HIS A 161 -14.92 2.26 -8.12
C HIS A 161 -14.95 0.78 -7.71
N LEU A 162 -14.41 0.44 -6.54
CA LEU A 162 -14.47 -0.93 -6.05
C LEU A 162 -15.94 -1.14 -5.72
N ASP A 163 -16.72 -1.57 -6.71
CA ASP A 163 -18.04 -2.15 -6.51
C ASP A 163 -17.94 -3.15 -5.34
N ALA A 164 -19.03 -3.33 -4.59
CA ALA A 164 -19.05 -4.16 -3.38
C ALA A 164 -18.38 -5.54 -3.59
N SER A 165 -18.43 -6.08 -4.82
CA SER A 165 -17.72 -7.30 -5.17
C SER A 165 -16.20 -7.23 -5.17
N TYR A 166 -15.60 -6.12 -5.64
CA TYR A 166 -14.15 -5.95 -5.52
C TYR A 166 -13.73 -5.68 -4.09
N THR A 167 -14.61 -5.07 -3.28
CA THR A 167 -14.38 -4.95 -1.83
C THR A 167 -14.26 -6.34 -1.20
N GLU A 168 -15.17 -7.27 -1.50
CA GLU A 168 -15.08 -8.66 -1.00
C GLU A 168 -13.79 -9.36 -1.46
N LEU A 169 -13.43 -9.24 -2.75
CA LEU A 169 -12.22 -9.83 -3.30
C LEU A 169 -10.94 -9.23 -2.69
N THR A 170 -10.95 -7.92 -2.42
CA THR A 170 -9.87 -7.22 -1.72
C THR A 170 -9.73 -7.75 -0.29
N HIS A 171 -10.85 -7.96 0.41
CA HIS A 171 -10.83 -8.58 1.74
C HIS A 171 -10.27 -9.99 1.71
N LYS A 172 -10.59 -10.81 0.69
CA LYS A 172 -9.98 -12.14 0.51
C LYS A 172 -8.47 -12.06 0.31
N ALA A 173 -8.00 -11.14 -0.53
CA ALA A 173 -6.56 -10.93 -0.75
C ALA A 173 -5.83 -10.46 0.52
N ILE A 174 -6.41 -9.51 1.26
CA ILE A 174 -5.87 -9.04 2.56
C ILE A 174 -5.85 -10.19 3.58
N LYS A 175 -6.94 -10.97 3.64
CA LYS A 175 -7.04 -12.14 4.53
C LYS A 175 -6.03 -13.22 4.18
N TYR A 176 -5.71 -13.43 2.91
CA TYR A 176 -4.63 -14.35 2.50
C TYR A 176 -3.26 -13.84 2.95
N ALA A 177 -3.01 -12.53 2.78
CA ALA A 177 -1.72 -11.96 3.14
C ALA A 177 -1.47 -11.87 4.66
N GLN A 178 -2.53 -11.76 5.48
CA GLN A 178 -2.47 -11.70 6.95
C GLN A 178 -1.45 -10.68 7.50
N GLY A 179 -1.31 -9.55 6.80
CA GLY A 179 -0.37 -8.49 7.19
C GLY A 179 1.07 -8.69 6.74
N VAL A 180 1.41 -9.79 6.04
CA VAL A 180 2.74 -9.97 5.43
C VAL A 180 2.90 -9.01 4.24
N PRO A 181 3.76 -7.96 4.33
CA PRO A 181 3.83 -6.92 3.31
C PRO A 181 4.26 -7.45 1.94
N LEU A 182 5.15 -8.45 1.93
CA LEU A 182 5.55 -9.13 0.69
C LEU A 182 4.36 -9.78 -0.01
N ALA A 183 3.52 -10.50 0.74
CA ALA A 183 2.34 -11.16 0.17
C ALA A 183 1.36 -10.13 -0.42
N LEU A 184 1.13 -9.01 0.28
CA LEU A 184 0.32 -7.90 -0.24
C LEU A 184 0.89 -7.33 -1.54
N LYS A 185 2.20 -7.12 -1.62
CA LYS A 185 2.87 -6.61 -2.83
C LYS A 185 2.73 -7.57 -4.01
N VAL A 186 2.98 -8.87 -3.77
CA VAL A 186 2.89 -9.91 -4.80
C VAL A 186 1.45 -10.04 -5.30
N LEU A 187 0.47 -10.11 -4.39
CA LEU A 187 -0.94 -10.17 -4.76
C LEU A 187 -1.40 -8.91 -5.49
N GLY A 188 -1.00 -7.73 -5.02
CA GLY A 188 -1.30 -6.45 -5.67
C GLY A 188 -0.82 -6.45 -7.12
N ARG A 189 0.44 -6.84 -7.38
CA ARG A 189 0.96 -7.01 -8.74
C ARG A 189 0.20 -8.08 -9.53
N HIS A 190 -0.07 -9.22 -8.91
CA HIS A 190 -0.71 -10.36 -9.57
C HIS A 190 -2.12 -10.03 -10.05
N LEU A 191 -2.85 -9.22 -9.29
CA LEU A 191 -4.27 -8.93 -9.47
C LEU A 191 -4.54 -7.58 -10.16
N CYS A 192 -3.60 -6.62 -10.11
CA CYS A 192 -3.80 -5.29 -10.69
C CYS A 192 -4.13 -5.34 -12.19
N GLY A 193 -5.18 -4.61 -12.60
CA GLY A 193 -5.61 -4.49 -13.99
C GLY A 193 -6.41 -5.66 -14.56
N ARG A 194 -6.63 -6.73 -13.79
CA ARG A 194 -7.45 -7.89 -14.18
C ARG A 194 -8.95 -7.65 -13.98
N SER A 195 -9.77 -8.41 -14.72
CA SER A 195 -11.23 -8.42 -14.52
C SER A 195 -11.63 -9.11 -13.21
N LYS A 196 -12.88 -8.95 -12.80
CA LYS A 196 -13.43 -9.58 -11.59
C LYS A 196 -13.38 -11.10 -11.67
N GLU A 197 -13.75 -11.67 -12.82
CA GLU A 197 -13.75 -13.12 -13.06
C GLU A 197 -12.33 -13.68 -12.99
N GLU A 198 -11.35 -12.92 -13.48
CA GLU A 198 -9.93 -13.26 -13.37
C GLU A 198 -9.44 -13.19 -11.93
N TRP A 199 -9.86 -12.18 -11.14
CA TRP A 199 -9.57 -12.12 -9.70
C TRP A 199 -10.15 -13.33 -8.96
N GLU A 200 -11.42 -13.65 -9.17
CA GLU A 200 -12.05 -14.81 -8.54
C GLU A 200 -11.32 -16.12 -8.91
N SER A 201 -10.95 -16.27 -10.18
CA SER A 201 -10.19 -17.42 -10.66
C SER A 201 -8.79 -17.49 -10.03
N ALA A 202 -8.08 -16.36 -9.96
CA ALA A 202 -6.76 -16.27 -9.34
C ALA A 202 -6.82 -16.59 -7.84
N MET A 203 -7.81 -16.05 -7.12
CA MET A 203 -8.00 -16.32 -5.69
C MET A 203 -8.33 -17.79 -5.43
N ARG A 204 -9.21 -18.42 -6.23
CA ARG A 204 -9.47 -19.88 -6.13
C ARG A 204 -8.21 -20.71 -6.37
N LYS A 205 -7.33 -20.26 -7.27
CA LYS A 205 -6.05 -20.95 -7.51
C LYS A 205 -5.11 -20.84 -6.31
N LEU A 206 -5.04 -19.67 -5.66
CA LEU A 206 -4.19 -19.42 -4.49
C LEU A 206 -4.62 -20.20 -3.24
N GLU A 207 -5.91 -20.50 -3.10
CA GLU A 207 -6.43 -21.40 -2.05
C GLU A 207 -5.93 -22.84 -2.19
N ILE A 208 -5.54 -23.26 -3.40
CA ILE A 208 -5.06 -24.62 -3.68
C ILE A 208 -3.54 -24.66 -3.74
N ILE A 209 -2.92 -23.71 -4.45
CA ILE A 209 -1.49 -23.66 -4.70
C ILE A 209 -1.00 -22.26 -4.35
N PRO A 210 -0.18 -22.12 -3.29
CA PRO A 210 0.36 -20.82 -2.90
C PRO A 210 1.22 -20.18 -3.99
N HIS A 211 1.29 -18.84 -4.00
CA HIS A 211 2.04 -18.11 -5.02
C HIS A 211 3.55 -18.35 -4.92
N VAL A 212 4.20 -18.72 -6.04
CA VAL A 212 5.62 -19.11 -6.07
C VAL A 212 6.57 -18.07 -5.49
N GLU A 213 6.40 -16.78 -5.83
CA GLU A 213 7.26 -15.70 -5.30
C GLU A 213 7.18 -15.56 -3.77
N ILE A 214 6.00 -15.77 -3.18
CA ILE A 214 5.82 -15.71 -1.71
C ILE A 214 6.52 -16.92 -1.09
N GLN A 215 6.31 -18.09 -1.70
CA GLN A 215 6.86 -19.36 -1.25
C GLN A 215 8.39 -19.37 -1.25
N GLU A 216 9.02 -18.87 -2.32
CA GLU A 216 10.48 -18.81 -2.43
C GLU A 216 11.11 -17.99 -1.31
N VAL A 217 10.49 -16.86 -0.92
CA VAL A 217 11.02 -16.02 0.17
C VAL A 217 10.80 -16.68 1.53
N LEU A 218 9.61 -17.23 1.79
CA LEU A 218 9.34 -17.92 3.06
C LEU A 218 10.22 -19.15 3.25
N LYS A 219 10.54 -19.83 2.14
CA LYS A 219 11.34 -21.07 2.14
C LYS A 219 12.78 -20.84 2.59
N ILE A 220 13.31 -19.61 2.54
CA ILE A 220 14.65 -19.29 3.05
C ILE A 220 14.78 -19.68 4.52
N SER A 221 13.76 -19.38 5.34
CA SER A 221 13.77 -19.73 6.76
C SER A 221 13.69 -21.24 6.99
N TYR A 222 12.92 -21.95 6.16
CA TYR A 222 12.83 -23.42 6.19
C TYR A 222 14.12 -24.09 5.75
N ASP A 223 14.74 -23.63 4.67
CA ASP A 223 15.98 -24.21 4.13
C ASP A 223 17.14 -24.07 5.13
N SER A 224 17.08 -23.09 6.04
CA SER A 224 18.03 -22.88 7.14
C SER A 224 17.91 -23.86 8.32
N LEU A 225 16.85 -24.67 8.36
CA LEU A 225 16.63 -25.70 9.38
C LEU A 225 17.44 -26.96 9.07
N ASP A 226 17.86 -27.69 10.11
CA ASP A 226 18.38 -29.05 9.94
C ASP A 226 17.27 -30.06 9.61
N ASP A 227 17.65 -31.29 9.28
CA ASP A 227 16.71 -32.32 8.82
C ASP A 227 15.68 -32.73 9.90
N SER A 228 16.06 -32.64 11.18
CA SER A 228 15.17 -32.92 12.32
C SER A 228 14.10 -31.83 12.40
N GLN A 229 14.54 -30.58 12.44
CA GLN A 229 13.68 -29.40 12.50
C GLN A 229 12.76 -29.28 11.29
N LYS A 230 13.24 -29.62 10.10
CA LYS A 230 12.43 -29.67 8.88
C LYS A 230 11.28 -30.65 9.04
N ASN A 231 11.53 -31.84 9.60
CA ASN A 231 10.46 -32.81 9.85
C ASN A 231 9.44 -32.29 10.86
N VAL A 232 9.89 -31.75 11.99
CA VAL A 232 9.02 -31.14 13.01
C VAL A 232 8.15 -30.03 12.41
N PHE A 233 8.76 -29.14 11.60
CA PHE A 233 8.05 -28.07 10.91
C PHE A 233 6.95 -28.62 9.98
N LEU A 234 7.26 -29.62 9.16
CA LEU A 234 6.31 -30.22 8.23
C LEU A 234 5.17 -30.96 8.95
N ASP A 235 5.46 -31.65 10.06
CA ASP A 235 4.44 -32.31 10.88
C ASP A 235 3.49 -31.31 11.54
N ILE A 236 4.00 -30.18 12.03
CA ILE A 236 3.15 -29.09 12.53
C ILE A 236 2.28 -28.52 11.41
N ALA A 237 2.85 -28.21 10.25
CA ALA A 237 2.12 -27.66 9.11
C ALA A 237 1.01 -28.60 8.60
N CYS A 238 1.26 -29.91 8.62
CA CYS A 238 0.32 -30.92 8.12
C CYS A 238 -0.73 -31.32 9.15
N PHE A 239 -0.38 -31.47 10.43
CA PHE A 239 -1.21 -32.20 11.39
C PHE A 239 -1.40 -31.53 12.75
N LEU A 240 -0.42 -30.77 13.25
CA LEU A 240 -0.37 -30.37 14.67
C LEU A 240 -0.63 -28.87 14.90
N GLU A 241 -1.04 -28.12 13.88
CA GLU A 241 -1.48 -26.74 14.07
C GLU A 241 -2.74 -26.69 14.95
N GLY A 242 -2.70 -25.88 16.02
CA GLY A 242 -3.78 -25.70 16.99
C GLY A 242 -3.71 -26.63 18.19
N GLU A 243 -2.83 -27.64 18.16
CA GLU A 243 -2.69 -28.60 19.25
C GLU A 243 -1.99 -27.99 20.47
N HIS A 244 -2.29 -28.55 21.65
CA HIS A 244 -1.66 -28.13 22.90
C HIS A 244 -0.17 -28.47 22.92
N ARG A 245 0.67 -27.54 23.39
CA ARG A 245 2.13 -27.67 23.40
C ARG A 245 2.59 -28.97 24.07
N ASP A 246 1.98 -29.34 25.19
CA ASP A 246 2.35 -30.56 25.94
C ASP A 246 2.05 -31.85 25.16
N VAL A 247 0.97 -31.84 24.36
CA VAL A 247 0.59 -32.95 23.47
C VAL A 247 1.59 -33.05 22.32
N VAL A 248 1.95 -31.93 21.72
CA VAL A 248 2.94 -31.86 20.63
C VAL A 248 4.32 -32.33 21.12
N ILE A 249 4.75 -31.91 22.31
CA ILE A 249 6.00 -32.39 22.94
C ILE A 249 5.94 -33.92 23.11
N SER A 250 4.86 -34.43 23.72
CA SER A 250 4.71 -35.87 23.96
C SER A 250 4.72 -36.68 22.66
N PHE A 251 4.11 -36.17 21.59
CA PHE A 251 4.08 -36.80 20.27
C PHE A 251 5.48 -36.93 19.66
N PHE A 252 6.26 -35.86 19.68
CA PHE A 252 7.60 -35.84 19.12
C PHE A 252 8.61 -36.61 19.98
N ASP A 253 8.54 -36.50 21.31
CA ASP A 253 9.39 -37.28 22.23
C ASP A 253 9.15 -38.79 22.04
N ALA A 254 7.89 -39.21 21.89
CA ALA A 254 7.55 -40.61 21.59
C ALA A 254 8.06 -41.08 20.20
N SER A 255 8.28 -40.14 19.28
CA SER A 255 8.84 -40.39 17.95
C SER A 255 10.37 -40.32 17.91
N GLY A 256 11.03 -40.10 19.06
CA GLY A 256 12.49 -40.07 19.20
C GLY A 256 13.14 -38.71 18.93
N PHE A 257 12.37 -37.62 18.91
CA PHE A 257 12.88 -36.25 18.76
C PHE A 257 13.10 -35.60 20.13
N GLU A 258 14.01 -34.64 20.22
CA GLU A 258 14.13 -33.78 21.41
C GLU A 258 13.15 -32.60 21.31
N ALA A 259 11.85 -32.85 21.51
CA ALA A 259 10.78 -31.94 21.08
C ALA A 259 10.92 -30.52 21.65
N LYS A 260 11.38 -30.38 22.89
CA LYS A 260 11.52 -29.08 23.56
C LYS A 260 12.52 -28.16 22.87
N ILE A 261 13.69 -28.67 22.47
CA ILE A 261 14.69 -27.85 21.78
C ILE A 261 14.24 -27.55 20.36
N GLU A 262 13.65 -28.52 19.66
CA GLU A 262 13.19 -28.32 18.28
C GLU A 262 12.08 -27.26 18.19
N LEU A 263 11.08 -27.32 19.08
CA LEU A 263 10.04 -26.29 19.15
C LEU A 263 10.63 -24.92 19.51
N SER A 264 11.60 -24.87 20.43
CA SER A 264 12.27 -23.63 20.80
C SER A 264 13.02 -22.99 19.63
N VAL A 265 13.65 -23.79 18.75
CA VAL A 265 14.33 -23.28 17.56
C VAL A 265 13.33 -22.71 16.55
N LEU A 266 12.20 -23.40 16.32
CA LEU A 266 11.15 -22.90 15.43
C LEU A 266 10.50 -21.61 15.96
N GLU A 267 10.27 -21.50 17.27
CA GLU A 267 9.81 -20.27 17.93
C GLU A 267 10.83 -19.14 17.77
N GLY A 268 12.11 -19.41 18.04
CA GLY A 268 13.20 -18.43 17.91
C GLY A 268 13.38 -17.91 16.48
N LYS A 269 13.03 -18.72 15.47
CA LYS A 269 13.01 -18.33 14.04
C LYS A 269 11.66 -17.75 13.60
N SER A 270 10.71 -17.55 14.51
CA SER A 270 9.35 -17.04 14.21
C SER A 270 8.59 -17.88 13.18
N LEU A 271 8.89 -19.17 13.10
CA LEU A 271 8.20 -20.10 12.19
C LEU A 271 6.91 -20.66 12.80
N ILE A 272 6.84 -20.67 14.12
CA ILE A 272 5.66 -21.00 14.92
C ILE A 272 5.52 -20.00 16.07
N THR A 273 4.37 -19.99 16.72
CA THR A 273 4.11 -19.23 17.94
C THR A 273 3.30 -20.09 18.89
N CYS A 274 3.54 -19.97 20.20
CA CYS A 274 2.68 -20.59 21.20
C CYS A 274 1.78 -19.53 21.84
N LEU A 275 0.47 -19.63 21.60
CA LEU A 275 -0.56 -18.73 22.17
C LEU A 275 -1.53 -19.60 22.97
N ASP A 276 -1.82 -19.23 24.21
CA ASP A 276 -2.74 -19.97 25.10
C ASP A 276 -2.43 -21.47 25.19
N ASN A 277 -1.13 -21.80 25.27
CA ASN A 277 -0.61 -23.18 25.26
C ASN A 277 -0.92 -23.97 23.97
N GLN A 278 -1.24 -23.31 22.85
CA GLN A 278 -1.46 -23.93 21.55
C GLN A 278 -0.36 -23.55 20.56
N ILE A 279 0.10 -24.52 19.78
CA ILE A 279 1.04 -24.29 18.68
C ILE A 279 0.29 -23.67 17.51
N ARG A 280 0.70 -22.48 17.09
CA ARG A 280 0.17 -21.74 15.94
C ARG A 280 1.24 -21.61 14.88
N MET A 281 0.83 -21.72 13.63
CA MET A 281 1.66 -21.42 12.47
C MET A 281 0.92 -20.41 11.60
N HIS A 282 1.62 -19.41 11.08
CA HIS A 282 1.03 -18.46 10.15
C HIS A 282 0.53 -19.18 8.90
N ASP A 283 -0.62 -18.81 8.36
CA ASP A 283 -1.25 -19.53 7.23
C ASP A 283 -0.31 -19.68 6.04
N LEU A 284 0.40 -18.62 5.65
CA LEU A 284 1.39 -18.68 4.57
C LEU A 284 2.57 -19.65 4.84
N LEU A 285 3.00 -19.81 6.09
CA LEU A 285 4.06 -20.77 6.46
C LEU A 285 3.53 -22.20 6.45
N ARG A 286 2.31 -22.41 6.94
CA ARG A 286 1.61 -23.70 6.90
C ARG A 286 1.40 -24.15 5.47
N ASP A 287 0.89 -23.26 4.63
CA ASP A 287 0.61 -23.54 3.24
C ASP A 287 1.92 -23.78 2.47
N MET A 288 3.03 -23.13 2.88
CA MET A 288 4.37 -23.46 2.38
C MET A 288 4.81 -24.86 2.76
N GLY A 289 4.71 -25.26 4.03
CA GLY A 289 5.04 -26.62 4.45
C GLY A 289 4.24 -27.67 3.68
N ARG A 290 2.94 -27.41 3.49
CA ARG A 290 2.03 -28.27 2.72
C ARG A 290 2.40 -28.35 1.23
N GLU A 291 2.83 -27.25 0.62
CA GLU A 291 3.29 -27.23 -0.78
C GLU A 291 4.63 -27.92 -0.95
N ILE A 292 5.54 -27.85 0.03
CA ILE A 292 6.80 -28.63 0.03
C ILE A 292 6.48 -30.12 -0.06
N VAL A 293 5.58 -30.61 0.81
CA VAL A 293 5.12 -32.02 0.79
C VAL A 293 4.43 -32.38 -0.53
N ARG A 294 3.57 -31.49 -1.06
CA ARG A 294 2.88 -31.73 -2.33
C ARG A 294 3.86 -31.91 -3.50
N LYS A 295 4.95 -31.13 -3.50
CA LYS A 295 5.99 -31.16 -4.55
C LYS A 295 6.88 -32.40 -4.51
N GLU A 296 6.93 -33.15 -3.41
CA GLU A 296 7.64 -34.44 -3.37
C GLU A 296 7.10 -35.43 -4.42
N SER A 297 5.78 -35.41 -4.65
CA SER A 297 5.17 -36.13 -5.76
C SER A 297 3.83 -35.53 -6.14
N ILE A 298 3.83 -34.73 -7.22
CA ILE A 298 2.64 -34.00 -7.66
C ILE A 298 1.52 -34.97 -8.05
N ASP A 299 1.80 -35.93 -8.93
CA ASP A 299 0.79 -36.82 -9.52
C ASP A 299 0.50 -38.09 -8.70
N HIS A 300 1.30 -38.34 -7.65
CA HIS A 300 1.20 -39.59 -6.88
C HIS A 300 1.21 -39.30 -5.37
N PRO A 301 0.06 -38.94 -4.78
CA PRO A 301 0.00 -38.56 -3.37
C PRO A 301 0.58 -39.62 -2.43
N GLY A 302 0.39 -40.91 -2.73
CA GLY A 302 0.93 -42.01 -1.91
C GLY A 302 2.45 -42.15 -1.91
N LYS A 303 3.19 -41.36 -2.69
CA LYS A 303 4.66 -41.27 -2.64
C LYS A 303 5.17 -40.10 -1.78
N ARG A 304 4.27 -39.26 -1.26
CA ARG A 304 4.62 -38.14 -0.39
C ARG A 304 4.86 -38.65 1.04
N SER A 305 5.73 -37.96 1.77
CA SER A 305 6.06 -38.21 3.16
C SER A 305 4.85 -38.04 4.08
N ARG A 306 3.95 -37.10 3.73
CA ARG A 306 2.77 -36.73 4.51
C ARG A 306 1.55 -36.57 3.61
N LEU A 307 0.38 -36.95 4.13
CA LEU A 307 -0.92 -36.74 3.47
C LEU A 307 -1.83 -35.98 4.42
N TRP A 308 -2.04 -34.70 4.13
CA TRP A 308 -2.86 -33.81 4.95
C TRP A 308 -4.21 -33.46 4.29
N TYR A 309 -4.31 -33.58 2.96
CA TYR A 309 -5.52 -33.26 2.22
C TYR A 309 -6.43 -34.48 2.09
N HIS A 310 -7.67 -34.35 2.56
CA HIS A 310 -8.60 -35.47 2.67
C HIS A 310 -8.87 -36.19 1.34
N LYS A 311 -8.89 -35.48 0.19
CA LYS A 311 -9.11 -36.11 -1.13
C LYS A 311 -7.96 -37.05 -1.50
N ASP A 312 -6.73 -36.61 -1.25
CA ASP A 312 -5.52 -37.38 -1.53
C ASP A 312 -5.46 -38.63 -0.64
N ILE A 313 -5.82 -38.49 0.64
CA ILE A 313 -5.93 -39.62 1.57
C ILE A 313 -6.95 -40.65 1.04
N CYS A 314 -8.15 -40.20 0.64
CA CYS A 314 -9.16 -41.09 0.08
C CYS A 314 -8.70 -41.78 -1.21
N GLU A 315 -7.99 -41.08 -2.09
CA GLU A 315 -7.44 -41.67 -3.33
C GLU A 315 -6.44 -42.78 -3.02
N VAL A 316 -5.49 -42.52 -2.12
CA VAL A 316 -4.46 -43.47 -1.73
C VAL A 316 -5.09 -44.70 -1.07
N LEU A 317 -6.05 -44.52 -0.17
CA LEU A 317 -6.76 -45.62 0.49
C LEU A 317 -7.56 -46.47 -0.50
N LYS A 318 -8.27 -45.85 -1.46
CA LYS A 318 -9.01 -46.57 -2.51
C LYS A 318 -8.07 -47.39 -3.39
N LYS A 319 -6.94 -46.81 -3.82
CA LYS A 319 -5.95 -47.49 -4.65
C LYS A 319 -5.34 -48.70 -3.92
N ASN A 320 -5.05 -48.55 -2.63
CA ASN A 320 -4.52 -49.64 -1.81
C ASN A 320 -5.54 -50.76 -1.58
N LYS A 321 -6.81 -50.42 -1.32
CA LYS A 321 -7.89 -51.41 -1.22
C LYS A 321 -8.04 -52.23 -2.51
N ASN A 322 -8.01 -51.55 -3.66
CA ASN A 322 -8.12 -52.23 -4.96
C ASN A 322 -6.92 -53.15 -5.22
N ARG A 323 -5.70 -52.74 -4.83
CA ARG A 323 -4.50 -53.59 -4.91
C ARG A 323 -4.62 -54.86 -4.08
N ILE A 324 -5.08 -54.74 -2.84
CA ILE A 324 -5.28 -55.89 -1.93
C ILE A 324 -6.33 -56.86 -2.50
N ASN A 325 -7.41 -56.34 -3.09
CA ASN A 325 -8.47 -57.17 -3.68
C ASN A 325 -8.09 -57.81 -5.03
N SER A 326 -7.00 -57.35 -5.66
CA SER A 326 -6.50 -57.86 -6.95
C SER A 326 -5.27 -58.78 -6.82
N ALA A 327 -4.77 -58.98 -5.60
CA ALA A 327 -3.63 -59.84 -5.28
C ALA A 327 -4.11 -61.16 -4.66
#